data_AF-A0A0C9V2U7-F1
#
_entry.id   AF-A0A0C9V2U7-F1
#
_cell.length_a   1.000
_cell.length_b   1.000
_cell.length_c   1.000
_cell.angle_alpha   90.00
_cell.angle_beta   90.00
_cell.angle_gamma   90.00
#
_symmetry.space_group_name_H-M   'P 1'
#
loop_
_entity.id
_entity.type
_entity.pdbx_description
1 polymer ?
#
loop_
_entity_poly.entity_id
_entity_poly.type
_entity_poly.pdbx_seq_one_letter_code
_entity_poly.pdbx_strand_id
1 'polypeptide(L)'
;MTCTLPPLVERQNAQPSPCGVQIPLVTKKVLLDYKDMLTPRKKKDQNQKGIDKRKKEVDALFRSMCLGILQFGNEATETIVLTYDPTVRPKNYRIACGQVSCGDGEQCDEFPFASTQEGGVAPGICIPARGNSIQGGFLGSQLKSNNIKPGEKFILRFDGINCKEFLGTGSSGAKAPLPRALANESSLEIGLTEQLQNLTVDGFGPFNPDDNVLDHGLYPISDLGPGTYAVSTTVNTGIVRSFSIIDNQGTEYASITRNLNNSSGVVSLTFNLTERAVITLMVDVTIGDDIDIRASLQQVTSSNATTSPTSTFHSNPTAISGEKGGPVTVLKGYIFSLWLVLLGFIM
;
A
#
# COMPACT_ATOMS: atom_id res chain seq x y z
N MET A 1 -5.89 -20.79 28.08
CA MET A 1 -4.93 -20.41 29.13
C MET A 1 -5.17 -18.95 29.44
N THR A 2 -5.81 -18.67 30.57
CA THR A 2 -6.20 -17.32 31.00
C THR A 2 -5.06 -16.71 31.80
N CYS A 3 -4.45 -15.63 31.30
CA CYS A 3 -3.46 -14.86 32.07
C CYS A 3 -4.22 -13.94 33.01
N THR A 4 -4.10 -14.16 34.32
CA THR A 4 -4.63 -13.27 35.35
C THR A 4 -3.51 -12.34 35.81
N LEU A 5 -3.70 -11.03 35.68
CA LEU A 5 -2.73 -10.04 36.16
C LEU A 5 -2.79 -9.94 37.69
N PRO A 6 -1.65 -9.95 38.40
CA PRO A 6 -1.63 -9.73 39.84
C PRO A 6 -1.92 -8.26 40.20
N PRO A 7 -2.51 -8.01 41.38
CA PRO A 7 -2.89 -6.67 41.85
C PRO A 7 -1.68 -5.73 42.06
N LEU A 8 -1.97 -4.44 41.98
CA LEU A 8 -1.05 -3.30 41.78
C LEU A 8 -0.15 -2.90 42.96
N VAL A 9 0.06 -3.76 43.95
CA VAL A 9 0.88 -3.42 45.12
C VAL A 9 2.06 -4.37 45.19
N GLU A 10 3.27 -3.81 45.17
CA GLU A 10 4.58 -4.48 45.31
C GLU A 10 5.32 -4.80 43.98
N ARG A 11 5.81 -3.74 43.31
CA ARG A 11 6.82 -3.85 42.25
C ARG A 11 8.14 -3.20 42.69
N GLN A 12 8.97 -3.94 43.41
CA GLN A 12 10.41 -3.63 43.51
C GLN A 12 11.34 -4.80 43.19
N ASN A 13 10.82 -6.00 42.85
CA ASN A 13 11.65 -7.15 42.45
C ASN A 13 10.96 -8.04 41.39
N ALA A 14 10.35 -7.44 40.35
CA ALA A 14 9.67 -8.22 39.31
C ALA A 14 10.68 -8.80 38.30
N GLN A 15 10.83 -10.14 38.30
CA GLN A 15 11.41 -10.91 37.19
C GLN A 15 10.69 -10.53 35.87
N PRO A 16 11.40 -10.48 34.72
CA PRO A 16 10.80 -10.10 33.44
C PRO A 16 9.62 -11.02 33.11
N SER A 17 8.45 -10.40 32.89
CA SER A 17 7.21 -11.10 32.56
C SER A 17 7.37 -11.94 31.27
N PRO A 18 6.90 -13.20 31.24
CA PRO A 18 7.08 -14.13 30.11
C PRO A 18 6.19 -13.82 28.88
N CYS A 19 5.60 -12.62 28.77
CA CYS A 19 4.66 -12.25 27.72
C CYS A 19 5.32 -11.47 26.57
N GLY A 20 6.58 -11.77 26.25
CA GLY A 20 7.20 -11.23 25.05
C GLY A 20 6.57 -11.88 23.81
N VAL A 21 5.76 -11.13 23.06
CA VAL A 21 5.32 -11.53 21.71
C VAL A 21 6.57 -11.77 20.88
N GLN A 22 6.88 -13.04 20.63
CA GLN A 22 7.95 -13.40 19.72
C GLN A 22 7.49 -13.04 18.31
N ILE A 23 7.88 -11.84 17.84
CA ILE A 23 7.76 -11.52 16.42
C ILE A 23 8.58 -12.58 15.69
N PRO A 24 7.97 -13.40 14.81
CA PRO A 24 8.69 -14.46 14.14
C PRO A 24 9.81 -13.83 13.31
N LEU A 25 11.05 -14.09 13.72
CA LEU A 25 12.24 -13.59 13.05
C LEU A 25 12.28 -14.18 11.64
N VAL A 26 12.11 -13.33 10.63
CA VAL A 26 12.22 -13.76 9.23
C VAL A 26 13.71 -14.00 8.92
N THR A 27 14.11 -15.27 8.89
CA THR A 27 15.51 -15.66 8.70
C THR A 27 15.86 -15.99 7.24
N LYS A 28 14.87 -16.36 6.43
CA LYS A 28 15.09 -16.78 5.03
C LYS A 28 15.22 -15.57 4.12
N LYS A 29 16.25 -15.59 3.26
CA LYS A 29 16.57 -14.52 2.32
C LYS A 29 16.56 -15.05 0.89
N VAL A 30 15.93 -14.33 -0.02
CA VAL A 30 15.97 -14.56 -1.46
C VAL A 30 16.71 -13.41 -2.09
N LEU A 31 17.80 -13.71 -2.79
CA LEU A 31 18.59 -12.72 -3.50
C LEU A 31 18.26 -12.78 -4.99
N LEU A 32 17.91 -11.65 -5.61
CA LEU A 32 17.92 -11.50 -7.06
C LEU A 32 19.15 -10.68 -7.44
N ASP A 33 20.22 -11.39 -7.80
CA ASP A 33 21.48 -10.79 -8.22
C ASP A 33 21.41 -10.37 -9.68
N TYR A 34 21.45 -9.06 -9.92
CA TYR A 34 21.41 -8.49 -11.26
C TYR A 34 22.54 -8.99 -12.16
N LYS A 35 23.77 -9.10 -11.65
CA LYS A 35 24.95 -9.54 -12.43
C LYS A 35 24.85 -11.03 -12.79
N ASP A 36 24.39 -11.87 -11.86
CA ASP A 36 24.17 -13.29 -12.17
C ASP A 36 23.04 -13.43 -13.21
N MET A 37 21.97 -12.64 -13.09
CA MET A 37 20.89 -12.64 -14.08
C MET A 37 21.36 -12.15 -15.46
N LEU A 38 22.37 -11.29 -15.57
CA LEU A 38 23.00 -10.92 -16.85
C LEU A 38 23.82 -12.05 -17.49
N THR A 39 24.25 -13.06 -16.73
CA THR A 39 25.16 -14.09 -17.23
C THR A 39 24.43 -15.13 -18.10
N PRO A 40 24.78 -15.28 -19.41
CA PRO A 40 24.11 -16.24 -20.27
C PRO A 40 24.49 -17.69 -19.91
N ARG A 41 23.49 -18.53 -19.61
CA ARG A 41 23.71 -19.95 -19.29
C ARG A 41 23.83 -20.85 -20.53
N LYS A 42 23.38 -20.38 -21.70
CA LYS A 42 23.41 -21.14 -22.96
C LYS A 42 24.53 -20.63 -23.86
N LYS A 43 25.33 -21.55 -24.42
CA LYS A 43 26.47 -21.23 -25.31
C LYS A 43 26.08 -20.31 -26.48
N LYS A 44 24.89 -20.51 -27.08
CA LYS A 44 24.40 -19.68 -28.19
C LYS A 44 24.14 -18.21 -27.83
N ASP A 45 23.98 -17.92 -26.53
CA ASP A 45 23.71 -16.58 -26.02
C ASP A 45 24.98 -15.87 -25.52
N GLN A 46 26.15 -16.52 -25.61
CA GLN A 46 27.44 -15.98 -25.12
C GLN A 46 28.15 -15.07 -26.13
N ASN A 47 27.61 -14.90 -27.35
CA ASN A 47 28.10 -13.86 -28.25
C ASN A 47 27.60 -12.48 -27.80
N GLN A 48 28.27 -11.40 -28.24
CA GLN A 48 27.96 -10.03 -27.82
C GLN A 48 26.48 -9.67 -28.05
N LYS A 49 25.91 -10.05 -29.20
CA LYS A 49 24.50 -9.81 -29.52
C LYS A 49 23.55 -10.48 -28.51
N GLY A 50 23.88 -11.70 -28.07
CA GLY A 50 23.12 -12.45 -27.07
C GLY A 50 23.21 -11.83 -25.68
N ILE A 51 24.41 -11.34 -25.32
CA ILE A 51 24.67 -10.61 -24.07
C ILE A 51 23.89 -9.30 -24.06
N ASP A 52 23.98 -8.48 -25.11
CA ASP A 52 23.27 -7.20 -25.21
C ASP A 52 21.76 -7.40 -25.17
N LYS A 53 21.25 -8.42 -25.87
CA LYS A 53 19.83 -8.78 -25.84
C LYS A 53 19.40 -9.18 -24.43
N ARG A 54 20.16 -10.04 -23.75
CA ARG A 54 19.88 -10.46 -22.37
C ARG A 54 19.91 -9.28 -21.42
N LYS A 55 20.86 -8.36 -21.58
CA LYS A 55 20.95 -7.15 -20.77
C LYS A 55 19.67 -6.33 -20.86
N LYS A 56 19.18 -6.06 -22.07
CA LYS A 56 17.90 -5.32 -22.26
C LYS A 56 16.71 -6.02 -21.61
N GLU A 57 16.65 -7.35 -21.69
CA GLU A 57 15.57 -8.14 -21.08
C GLU A 57 15.63 -8.11 -19.54
N VAL A 58 16.82 -8.20 -18.96
CA VAL A 58 17.04 -8.12 -17.51
C VAL A 58 16.84 -6.68 -17.01
N ASP A 59 17.22 -5.67 -17.79
CA ASP A 59 17.00 -4.26 -17.45
C ASP A 59 15.50 -3.95 -17.35
N ALA A 60 14.71 -4.38 -18.34
CA ALA A 60 13.26 -4.20 -18.34
C ALA A 60 12.61 -4.89 -17.12
N LEU A 61 13.07 -6.10 -16.78
CA LEU A 61 12.62 -6.84 -15.61
C LEU A 61 12.91 -6.10 -14.30
N PHE A 62 14.16 -5.70 -14.06
CA PHE A 62 14.51 -5.00 -12.82
C PHE A 62 13.87 -3.61 -12.73
N ARG A 63 13.63 -2.95 -13.87
CA ARG A 63 12.85 -1.71 -13.92
C ARG A 63 11.41 -1.94 -13.45
N SER A 64 10.74 -2.98 -13.93
CA SER A 64 9.40 -3.38 -13.47
C SER A 64 9.37 -3.61 -11.96
N MET A 65 10.29 -4.43 -11.44
CA MET A 65 10.37 -4.73 -10.01
C MET A 65 10.70 -3.51 -9.14
N CYS A 66 11.60 -2.64 -9.58
CA CYS A 66 11.92 -1.40 -8.86
C CYS A 66 10.74 -0.43 -8.79
N LEU A 67 9.95 -0.31 -9.87
CA LEU A 67 8.71 0.47 -9.84
C LEU A 67 7.73 -0.11 -8.82
N GLY A 68 7.58 -1.44 -8.77
CA GLY A 68 6.73 -2.10 -7.78
C GLY A 68 7.18 -1.90 -6.33
N ILE A 69 8.49 -1.91 -6.05
CA ILE A 69 9.01 -1.58 -4.70
C ILE A 69 8.66 -0.14 -4.31
N LEU A 70 8.85 0.82 -5.21
CA LEU A 70 8.53 2.23 -4.93
C LEU A 70 7.04 2.43 -4.67
N GLN A 71 6.17 1.76 -5.44
CA GLN A 71 4.73 1.79 -5.21
C GLN A 71 4.32 1.20 -3.85
N PHE A 72 5.13 0.32 -3.28
CA PHE A 72 4.93 -0.24 -1.93
C PHE A 72 5.33 0.69 -0.79
N GLY A 73 5.69 1.95 -1.08
CA GLY A 73 6.07 2.94 -0.07
C GLY A 73 7.45 2.68 0.55
N ASN A 74 8.25 1.80 -0.06
CA ASN A 74 9.56 1.45 0.46
C ASN A 74 10.64 2.25 -0.28
N GLU A 75 10.74 3.54 0.04
CA GLU A 75 11.43 4.55 -0.79
C GLU A 75 12.95 4.38 -0.94
N ALA A 76 13.58 3.44 -0.23
CA ALA A 76 15.03 3.28 -0.31
C ALA A 76 15.56 1.86 -0.07
N THR A 77 14.71 0.90 0.30
CA THR A 77 15.23 -0.43 0.58
C THR A 77 15.08 -1.30 -0.66
N GLU A 78 16.20 -1.80 -1.18
CA GLU A 78 16.28 -2.90 -2.15
C GLU A 78 15.73 -4.22 -1.56
N THR A 79 14.92 -4.15 -0.51
CA THR A 79 14.41 -5.27 0.28
C THR A 79 12.92 -5.17 0.51
N ILE A 80 12.22 -6.29 0.48
CA ILE A 80 10.81 -6.39 0.87
C ILE A 80 10.57 -7.76 1.53
N VAL A 81 9.68 -7.81 2.52
CA VAL A 81 9.24 -9.07 3.12
C VAL A 81 8.02 -9.57 2.36
N LEU A 82 8.09 -10.81 1.86
CA LEU A 82 7.01 -11.44 1.13
C LEU A 82 6.62 -12.77 1.77
N THR A 83 5.38 -13.17 1.61
CA THR A 83 4.83 -14.44 2.11
C THR A 83 4.60 -15.37 0.93
N TYR A 84 5.36 -16.47 0.84
CA TYR A 84 5.24 -17.39 -0.29
C TYR A 84 3.91 -18.14 -0.25
N ASP A 85 3.08 -17.99 -1.29
CA ASP A 85 1.83 -18.71 -1.41
C ASP A 85 1.53 -18.97 -2.90
N PRO A 86 1.85 -20.17 -3.42
CA PRO A 86 1.61 -20.50 -4.82
C PRO A 86 0.11 -20.69 -5.13
N THR A 87 -0.76 -20.82 -4.12
CA THR A 87 -2.19 -21.07 -4.32
C THR A 87 -2.94 -19.81 -4.74
N VAL A 88 -2.47 -18.63 -4.33
CA VAL A 88 -3.06 -17.34 -4.73
C VAL A 88 -2.62 -16.87 -6.12
N ARG A 89 -1.64 -17.55 -6.74
CA ARG A 89 -1.07 -17.15 -8.04
C ARG A 89 -2.09 -16.87 -9.14
N PRO A 90 -3.07 -17.76 -9.42
CA PRO A 90 -4.04 -17.49 -10.49
C PRO A 90 -4.90 -16.25 -10.23
N LYS A 91 -5.24 -15.98 -8.96
CA LYS A 91 -5.99 -14.80 -8.54
C LYS A 91 -5.13 -13.55 -8.73
N ASN A 92 -3.94 -13.51 -8.15
CA ASN A 92 -3.06 -12.35 -8.19
C ASN A 92 -2.64 -12.00 -9.62
N TYR A 93 -2.31 -13.01 -10.42
CA TYR A 93 -2.02 -12.82 -11.84
C TYR A 93 -3.22 -12.25 -12.61
N ARG A 94 -4.44 -12.73 -12.35
CA ARG A 94 -5.63 -12.19 -13.02
C ARG A 94 -5.88 -10.72 -12.64
N ILE A 95 -5.60 -10.34 -11.39
CA ILE A 95 -5.77 -8.95 -10.95
C ILE A 95 -4.71 -8.05 -11.64
N ALA A 96 -3.43 -8.43 -11.56
CA ALA A 96 -2.35 -7.60 -12.11
C ALA A 96 -2.32 -7.58 -13.65
N CYS A 97 -2.55 -8.73 -14.28
CA CYS A 97 -2.30 -8.95 -15.71
C CYS A 97 -3.55 -9.30 -16.54
N GLY A 98 -4.71 -9.52 -15.92
CA GLY A 98 -5.90 -10.00 -16.63
C GLY A 98 -6.48 -9.02 -17.66
N GLN A 99 -6.16 -7.72 -17.52
CA GLN A 99 -6.55 -6.66 -18.45
C GLN A 99 -5.36 -6.11 -19.26
N VAL A 100 -4.16 -6.67 -19.06
CA VAL A 100 -2.94 -6.19 -19.72
C VAL A 100 -2.73 -6.97 -21.01
N SER A 101 -2.76 -6.27 -22.14
CA SER A 101 -2.44 -6.84 -23.45
C SER A 101 -1.01 -6.47 -23.82
N CYS A 102 -0.13 -7.48 -23.94
CA CYS A 102 1.28 -7.30 -24.29
C CYS A 102 1.52 -7.60 -25.77
N GLY A 103 2.55 -6.95 -26.34
CA GLY A 103 2.92 -7.14 -27.74
C GLY A 103 3.60 -8.49 -27.99
N ASP A 104 3.85 -8.77 -29.27
CA ASP A 104 4.56 -9.99 -29.68
C ASP A 104 5.94 -10.09 -29.03
N GLY A 105 6.19 -11.19 -28.33
CA GLY A 105 7.45 -11.45 -27.63
C GLY A 105 7.55 -10.82 -26.23
N GLU A 106 6.50 -10.15 -25.76
CA GLU A 106 6.38 -9.63 -24.41
C GLU A 106 5.44 -10.49 -23.55
N GLN A 107 5.58 -10.38 -22.25
CA GLN A 107 4.69 -10.97 -21.24
C GLN A 107 4.45 -9.96 -20.14
N CYS A 108 3.26 -10.02 -19.55
CA CYS A 108 2.96 -9.26 -18.36
C CYS A 108 3.82 -9.80 -17.21
N ASP A 109 4.48 -8.89 -16.50
CA ASP A 109 5.23 -9.14 -15.27
C ASP A 109 4.59 -8.32 -14.14
N GLU A 110 4.55 -8.93 -12.96
CA GLU A 110 3.88 -8.37 -11.80
C GLU A 110 4.82 -8.37 -10.58
N PHE A 111 4.79 -7.26 -9.84
CA PHE A 111 5.50 -7.13 -8.59
C PHE A 111 4.64 -6.41 -7.55
N PRO A 112 4.47 -6.94 -6.32
CA PRO A 112 4.99 -8.22 -5.83
C PRO A 112 4.51 -9.44 -6.62
N PHE A 113 5.29 -10.53 -6.57
CA PHE A 113 5.08 -11.70 -7.43
C PHE A 113 3.70 -12.33 -7.20
N ALA A 114 3.04 -12.82 -8.26
CA ALA A 114 1.74 -13.46 -8.10
C ALA A 114 1.76 -14.67 -7.16
N SER A 115 2.89 -15.36 -7.00
CA SER A 115 3.05 -16.46 -6.04
C SER A 115 3.30 -16.02 -4.59
N THR A 116 2.95 -14.79 -4.23
CA THR A 116 3.06 -14.24 -2.87
C THR A 116 1.73 -13.65 -2.42
N GLN A 117 1.47 -13.60 -1.12
CA GLN A 117 0.22 -13.02 -0.58
C GLN A 117 0.09 -11.53 -0.90
N GLU A 118 1.22 -10.84 -1.02
CA GLU A 118 1.32 -9.42 -1.34
C GLU A 118 1.14 -9.13 -2.84
N GLY A 119 1.04 -10.16 -3.70
CA GLY A 119 0.88 -9.99 -5.15
C GLY A 119 -0.51 -9.49 -5.56
N GLY A 120 -0.61 -8.98 -6.80
CA GLY A 120 -1.89 -8.53 -7.40
C GLY A 120 -2.34 -7.10 -7.04
N VAL A 121 -1.60 -6.44 -6.17
CA VAL A 121 -1.80 -5.07 -5.69
C VAL A 121 -1.38 -3.97 -6.69
N ALA A 122 -0.39 -4.26 -7.53
CA ALA A 122 0.11 -3.34 -8.54
C ALA A 122 -0.31 -3.81 -9.94
N PRO A 123 -0.58 -2.88 -10.88
CA PRO A 123 -0.82 -3.24 -12.26
C PRO A 123 0.44 -3.88 -12.86
N GLY A 124 0.25 -4.96 -13.63
CA GLY A 124 1.36 -5.60 -14.33
C GLY A 124 1.89 -4.76 -15.50
N ILE A 125 3.14 -4.97 -15.85
CA ILE A 125 3.85 -4.23 -16.90
C ILE A 125 4.33 -5.24 -17.95
N CYS A 126 4.17 -4.91 -19.24
CA CYS A 126 4.71 -5.74 -20.31
C CYS A 126 6.24 -5.63 -20.37
N ILE A 127 6.91 -6.78 -20.26
CA ILE A 127 8.36 -6.91 -20.41
C ILE A 127 8.69 -8.01 -21.42
N PRO A 128 9.91 -8.07 -21.99
CA PRO A 128 10.29 -9.18 -22.84
C PRO A 128 10.10 -10.54 -22.17
N ALA A 129 9.45 -11.49 -22.86
CA ALA A 129 9.09 -12.81 -22.31
C ALA A 129 10.29 -13.59 -21.74
N ARG A 130 11.47 -13.42 -22.36
CA ARG A 130 12.71 -14.05 -21.89
C ARG A 130 13.18 -13.46 -20.56
N GLY A 131 12.96 -12.16 -20.30
CA GLY A 131 13.22 -11.53 -19.01
C GLY A 131 12.37 -12.16 -17.90
N ASN A 132 11.06 -12.26 -18.13
CA ASN A 132 10.14 -12.93 -17.19
C ASN A 132 10.54 -14.39 -16.93
N SER A 133 10.89 -15.14 -17.99
CA SER A 133 11.38 -16.53 -17.84
C SER A 133 12.69 -16.63 -17.03
N ILE A 134 13.61 -15.67 -17.15
CA ILE A 134 14.84 -15.61 -16.34
C ILE A 134 14.48 -15.38 -14.87
N GLN A 135 13.58 -14.44 -14.57
CA GLN A 135 13.08 -14.16 -13.22
C GLN A 135 12.49 -15.43 -12.58
N GLY A 136 11.55 -16.09 -13.25
CA GLY A 136 10.89 -17.29 -12.73
C GLY A 136 11.86 -18.44 -12.45
N GLY A 137 12.86 -18.63 -13.32
CA GLY A 137 13.92 -19.62 -13.09
C GLY A 137 14.82 -19.27 -11.90
N PHE A 138 15.19 -18.00 -11.74
CA PHE A 138 16.03 -17.53 -10.64
C PHE A 138 15.29 -17.61 -9.30
N LEU A 139 14.09 -17.03 -9.23
CA LEU A 139 13.24 -17.03 -8.05
C LEU A 139 12.89 -18.45 -7.62
N GLY A 140 12.45 -19.31 -8.54
CA GLY A 140 12.14 -20.71 -8.22
C GLY A 140 13.34 -21.48 -7.67
N SER A 141 14.55 -21.22 -8.19
CA SER A 141 15.79 -21.81 -7.67
C SER A 141 16.08 -21.32 -6.25
N GLN A 142 15.96 -20.01 -5.99
CA GLN A 142 16.21 -19.41 -4.68
C GLN A 142 15.21 -19.87 -3.62
N LEU A 143 13.92 -19.94 -3.97
CA LEU A 143 12.88 -20.48 -3.06
C LEU A 143 13.20 -21.92 -2.66
N LYS A 144 13.60 -22.75 -3.63
CA LYS A 144 13.99 -24.15 -3.39
C LYS A 144 15.27 -24.26 -2.56
N SER A 145 16.33 -23.52 -2.89
CA SER A 145 17.61 -23.59 -2.19
C SER A 145 17.52 -23.13 -0.73
N ASN A 146 16.64 -22.15 -0.47
CA ASN A 146 16.38 -21.65 0.88
C ASN A 146 15.29 -22.46 1.63
N ASN A 147 14.79 -23.55 1.03
CA ASN A 147 13.74 -24.40 1.58
C ASN A 147 12.51 -23.60 2.06
N ILE A 148 12.09 -22.60 1.26
CA ILE A 148 10.92 -21.77 1.55
C ILE A 148 9.66 -22.56 1.18
N LYS A 149 8.78 -22.76 2.16
CA LYS A 149 7.53 -23.51 2.03
C LYS A 149 6.34 -22.54 1.91
N PRO A 150 5.22 -22.97 1.31
CA PRO A 150 3.99 -22.19 1.33
C PRO A 150 3.62 -21.75 2.76
N GLY A 151 3.22 -20.48 2.91
CA GLY A 151 2.90 -19.81 4.17
C GLY A 151 4.10 -19.17 4.90
N GLU A 152 5.34 -19.44 4.47
CA GLU A 152 6.51 -18.83 5.12
C GLU A 152 6.85 -17.46 4.52
N LYS A 153 7.33 -16.57 5.40
CA LYS A 153 7.88 -15.26 5.03
C LYS A 153 9.35 -15.37 4.62
N PHE A 154 9.76 -14.54 3.67
CA PHE A 154 11.16 -14.37 3.29
C PHE A 154 11.46 -12.91 2.96
N ILE A 155 12.72 -12.51 3.18
CA ILE A 155 13.23 -11.20 2.75
C ILE A 155 13.71 -11.35 1.32
N LEU A 156 13.03 -10.72 0.37
CA LEU A 156 13.53 -10.53 -0.99
C LEU A 156 14.50 -9.36 -0.98
N ARG A 157 15.67 -9.51 -1.62
CA ARG A 157 16.63 -8.44 -1.84
C ARG A 157 17.06 -8.38 -3.31
N PHE A 158 17.14 -7.18 -3.89
CA PHE A 158 17.82 -6.94 -5.15
C PHE A 158 19.29 -6.63 -4.89
N ASP A 159 20.19 -7.33 -5.57
CA ASP A 159 21.62 -7.14 -5.40
C ASP A 159 22.27 -6.65 -6.69
N GLY A 160 23.28 -5.80 -6.53
CA GLY A 160 23.99 -5.18 -7.64
C GLY A 160 23.23 -4.08 -8.37
N ILE A 161 22.08 -3.63 -7.85
CA ILE A 161 21.32 -2.47 -8.35
C ILE A 161 20.79 -1.63 -7.18
N ASN A 162 20.73 -0.31 -7.38
CA ASN A 162 19.99 0.59 -6.52
C ASN A 162 18.75 1.09 -7.28
N CYS A 163 17.54 0.84 -6.80
CA CYS A 163 16.34 1.15 -7.57
C CYS A 163 16.18 2.64 -7.92
N LYS A 164 16.58 3.55 -7.02
CA LYS A 164 16.50 5.00 -7.26
C LYS A 164 17.45 5.42 -8.39
N GLU A 165 18.70 4.96 -8.32
CA GLU A 165 19.68 5.20 -9.38
C GLU A 165 19.28 4.49 -10.68
N PHE A 166 18.84 3.24 -10.61
CA PHE A 166 18.48 2.42 -11.77
C PHE A 166 17.32 3.02 -12.57
N LEU A 167 16.36 3.65 -11.88
CA LEU A 167 15.25 4.36 -12.51
C LEU A 167 15.62 5.79 -12.95
N GLY A 168 16.52 6.46 -12.22
CA GLY A 168 16.96 7.83 -12.50
C GLY A 168 18.04 7.95 -13.58
N THR A 169 18.91 6.95 -13.70
CA THR A 169 19.76 6.79 -14.86
C THR A 169 18.85 6.38 -16.00
N GLY A 170 18.32 7.36 -16.74
CA GLY A 170 17.60 7.10 -17.98
C GLY A 170 18.51 6.24 -18.85
N SER A 171 18.30 4.92 -18.80
CA SER A 171 19.20 3.92 -19.36
C SER A 171 19.34 4.25 -20.83
N SER A 172 20.50 4.79 -21.18
CA SER A 172 20.81 5.47 -22.44
C SER A 172 20.86 4.53 -23.66
N GLY A 173 20.41 3.30 -23.50
CA GLY A 173 20.29 2.29 -24.55
C GLY A 173 18.84 1.93 -24.81
N ALA A 174 18.19 2.71 -25.67
CA ALA A 174 16.77 2.67 -26.03
C ALA A 174 15.85 3.30 -24.97
N LYS A 175 15.26 4.44 -25.33
CA LYS A 175 13.91 4.81 -24.92
C LYS A 175 12.98 3.67 -25.35
N ALA A 176 12.97 2.55 -24.64
CA ALA A 176 11.81 1.68 -24.67
C ALA A 176 10.68 2.61 -24.21
N PRO A 177 9.67 2.86 -25.04
CA PRO A 177 8.48 3.53 -24.56
C PRO A 177 8.08 2.75 -23.31
N LEU A 178 7.97 3.43 -22.18
CA LEU A 178 7.06 2.95 -21.15
C LEU A 178 5.81 2.46 -21.89
N PRO A 179 5.30 1.23 -21.65
CA PRO A 179 4.16 0.70 -22.38
C PRO A 179 3.12 1.78 -22.57
N ARG A 180 2.43 1.85 -23.71
CA ARG A 180 1.51 2.96 -24.03
C ARG A 180 0.41 3.20 -22.96
N ALA A 181 0.22 2.25 -22.04
CA ALA A 181 -0.53 2.41 -20.79
C ALA A 181 0.04 3.46 -19.81
N LEU A 182 1.34 3.77 -19.90
CA LEU A 182 2.06 4.82 -19.17
C LEU A 182 2.47 5.98 -20.08
N ALA A 183 2.66 5.78 -21.40
CA ALA A 183 3.08 6.84 -22.33
C ALA A 183 2.01 7.91 -22.66
N ASN A 184 0.85 7.91 -22.00
CA ASN A 184 0.05 9.13 -21.81
C ASN A 184 0.69 10.05 -20.75
N GLU A 185 2.02 10.23 -20.81
CA GLU A 185 2.80 11.12 -19.93
C GLU A 185 2.67 12.60 -20.33
N SER A 186 1.69 12.95 -21.16
CA SER A 186 1.20 14.33 -21.33
C SER A 186 -0.08 14.59 -20.53
N SER A 187 -0.54 13.62 -19.74
CA SER A 187 -1.66 13.73 -18.81
C SER A 187 -1.45 12.90 -17.54
N LEU A 188 -0.18 12.69 -17.16
CA LEU A 188 0.21 12.39 -15.78
C LEU A 188 0.80 13.65 -15.09
N GLU A 189 0.30 14.84 -15.45
CA GLU A 189 -0.30 15.58 -14.35
C GLU A 189 -1.27 14.58 -13.73
N ILE A 190 -1.04 14.13 -12.49
CA ILE A 190 -2.17 13.75 -11.68
C ILE A 190 -3.02 15.01 -11.69
N GLY A 191 -3.94 15.07 -12.65
CA GLY A 191 -5.11 15.89 -12.59
C GLY A 191 -5.87 15.39 -11.39
N LEU A 192 -5.41 15.82 -10.22
CA LEU A 192 -6.21 16.14 -9.06
C LEU A 192 -7.13 17.30 -9.48
N THR A 193 -7.89 17.10 -10.57
CA THR A 193 -9.10 17.84 -10.84
C THR A 193 -10.11 17.33 -9.82
N GLU A 194 -10.06 17.96 -8.65
CA GLU A 194 -11.16 18.14 -7.69
C GLU A 194 -11.93 16.90 -7.19
N GLN A 195 -11.55 15.68 -7.59
CA GLN A 195 -12.26 14.48 -7.16
C GLN A 195 -11.66 13.96 -5.86
N LEU A 196 -12.43 14.21 -4.79
CA LEU A 196 -12.44 13.46 -3.54
C LEU A 196 -11.92 12.03 -3.75
N GLN A 197 -10.70 11.75 -3.31
CA GLN A 197 -10.28 10.36 -3.13
C GLN A 197 -11.07 9.82 -1.95
N ASN A 198 -12.09 9.00 -2.21
CA ASN A 198 -12.71 8.20 -1.18
C ASN A 198 -11.73 7.06 -0.83
N LEU A 199 -10.83 7.33 0.10
CA LEU A 199 -9.94 6.31 0.64
C LEU A 199 -10.74 5.52 1.68
N THR A 200 -11.18 4.32 1.28
CA THR A 200 -11.73 3.36 2.25
C THR A 200 -10.55 2.62 2.83
N VAL A 201 -10.37 2.77 4.14
CA VAL A 201 -9.25 2.18 4.87
C VAL A 201 -9.83 1.09 5.76
N ASP A 202 -9.67 -0.17 5.34
CA ASP A 202 -10.00 -1.30 6.19
C ASP A 202 -8.79 -1.59 7.09
N GLY A 203 -8.86 -1.13 8.33
CA GLY A 203 -7.82 -1.38 9.33
C GLY A 203 -7.91 -2.82 9.84
N PHE A 204 -6.97 -3.67 9.42
CA PHE A 204 -6.84 -5.03 9.95
C PHE A 204 -5.54 -5.18 10.73
N GLY A 205 -5.65 -5.18 12.05
CA GLY A 205 -4.62 -5.61 12.99
C GLY A 205 -5.28 -6.30 14.18
N PRO A 206 -4.60 -7.23 14.88
CA PRO A 206 -5.11 -7.72 16.16
C PRO A 206 -4.95 -6.60 17.19
N PHE A 207 -5.93 -5.70 17.26
CA PHE A 207 -6.01 -4.71 18.34
C PHE A 207 -6.17 -5.48 19.65
N ASN A 208 -5.27 -5.26 20.60
CA ASN A 208 -5.33 -5.91 21.91
C ASN A 208 -5.87 -4.89 22.91
N PRO A 209 -7.17 -4.97 23.29
CA PRO A 209 -7.78 -3.97 24.17
C PRO A 209 -7.14 -3.91 25.56
N ASP A 210 -6.35 -4.93 25.95
CA ASP A 210 -5.62 -4.98 27.22
C ASP A 210 -4.24 -4.28 27.17
N ASP A 211 -3.71 -3.94 25.99
CA ASP A 211 -2.43 -3.26 25.83
C ASP A 211 -2.65 -1.78 25.45
N ASN A 212 -2.78 -0.93 26.47
CA ASN A 212 -3.04 0.51 26.33
C ASN A 212 -1.94 1.30 25.57
N VAL A 213 -0.90 0.65 25.03
CA VAL A 213 0.33 1.31 24.59
C VAL A 213 0.56 1.28 23.07
N LEU A 214 -0.05 0.40 22.24
CA LEU A 214 0.50 0.17 20.89
C LEU A 214 -0.47 -0.09 19.71
N ASP A 215 -1.75 0.28 19.80
CA ASP A 215 -2.68 0.11 18.68
C ASP A 215 -2.67 1.34 17.75
N HIS A 216 -1.66 1.39 16.88
CA HIS A 216 -1.50 2.45 15.87
C HIS A 216 -1.66 1.88 14.45
N GLY A 217 -2.47 2.54 13.63
CA GLY A 217 -2.59 2.29 12.20
C GLY A 217 -1.95 3.40 11.39
N LEU A 218 -1.05 3.07 10.47
CA LEU A 218 -0.47 4.03 9.52
C LEU A 218 -1.06 3.79 8.14
N TYR A 219 -1.70 4.81 7.59
CA TYR A 219 -2.38 4.74 6.30
C TYR A 219 -1.81 5.79 5.35
N PRO A 220 -0.98 5.38 4.38
CA PRO A 220 -0.43 6.32 3.41
C PRO A 220 -1.58 6.91 2.58
N ILE A 221 -1.59 8.24 2.42
CA ILE A 221 -2.61 8.94 1.64
C ILE A 221 -2.08 9.21 0.23
N SER A 222 -1.03 10.03 0.09
CA SER A 222 -0.45 10.42 -1.20
C SER A 222 0.87 11.21 -1.04
N ASP A 223 1.66 11.30 -2.12
CA ASP A 223 2.65 12.37 -2.34
C ASP A 223 1.91 13.66 -2.71
N LEU A 224 2.04 14.71 -1.90
CA LEU A 224 1.34 15.99 -2.06
C LEU A 224 2.34 17.12 -2.27
N GLY A 225 2.04 18.02 -3.21
CA GLY A 225 2.79 19.26 -3.38
C GLY A 225 2.50 20.30 -2.30
N PRO A 226 3.14 21.48 -2.37
CA PRO A 226 2.81 22.60 -1.50
C PRO A 226 1.34 23.03 -1.64
N GLY A 227 0.67 23.30 -0.53
CA GLY A 227 -0.74 23.68 -0.52
C GLY A 227 -1.44 23.45 0.81
N THR A 228 -2.67 23.93 0.90
CA THR A 228 -3.56 23.64 2.04
C THR A 228 -4.49 22.50 1.69
N TYR A 229 -4.63 21.55 2.60
CA TYR A 229 -5.39 20.32 2.41
C TYR A 229 -6.31 20.07 3.59
N ALA A 230 -7.43 19.40 3.34
CA ALA A 230 -8.34 18.91 4.36
C ALA A 230 -8.50 17.40 4.24
N VAL A 231 -8.30 16.68 5.35
CA VAL A 231 -8.65 15.26 5.49
C VAL A 231 -9.95 15.17 6.27
N SER A 232 -10.97 14.56 5.67
CA SER A 232 -12.24 14.29 6.32
C SER A 232 -12.37 12.80 6.63
N THR A 233 -12.51 12.45 7.90
CA THR A 233 -12.59 11.07 8.39
C THR A 233 -13.95 10.77 9.00
N THR A 234 -14.48 9.56 8.77
CA THR A 234 -15.66 9.02 9.46
C THR A 234 -15.30 7.65 10.03
N VAL A 235 -15.65 7.41 11.30
CA VAL A 235 -15.55 6.10 11.94
C VAL A 235 -16.89 5.41 11.78
N ASN A 236 -16.97 4.33 11.01
CA ASN A 236 -18.21 3.58 10.81
C ASN A 236 -18.42 2.53 11.91
N THR A 237 -17.33 1.90 12.35
CA THR A 237 -17.30 0.88 13.40
C THR A 237 -16.09 1.11 14.29
N GLY A 238 -16.20 0.80 15.59
CA GLY A 238 -15.12 0.95 16.57
C GLY A 238 -15.06 2.31 17.26
N ILE A 239 -13.99 2.51 18.05
CA ILE A 239 -13.67 3.77 18.73
C ILE A 239 -12.21 4.10 18.45
N VAL A 240 -11.96 5.29 17.90
CA VAL A 240 -10.62 5.86 17.64
C VAL A 240 -10.36 6.98 18.62
N ARG A 241 -9.20 7.04 19.29
CA ARG A 241 -8.88 8.13 20.23
C ARG A 241 -8.23 9.33 19.57
N SER A 242 -7.44 9.11 18.52
CA SER A 242 -6.79 10.20 17.81
C SER A 242 -6.59 9.93 16.32
N PHE A 243 -6.62 11.01 15.56
CA PHE A 243 -6.09 11.06 14.20
C PHE A 243 -4.96 12.07 14.16
N SER A 244 -3.87 11.72 13.51
CA SER A 244 -2.76 12.63 13.21
C SER A 244 -2.41 12.56 11.73
N ILE A 245 -2.08 13.68 11.13
CA ILE A 245 -1.53 13.79 9.79
C ILE A 245 -0.03 13.97 9.94
N ILE A 246 0.74 12.96 9.53
CA ILE A 246 2.20 12.96 9.62
C ILE A 246 2.82 12.79 8.23
N ASP A 247 4.04 13.28 8.02
CA ASP A 247 4.84 12.92 6.84
C ASP A 247 5.71 11.68 7.08
N ASN A 248 6.44 11.28 6.04
CA ASN A 248 7.43 10.20 6.07
C ASN A 248 8.66 10.49 6.97
N GLN A 249 8.82 11.70 7.49
CA GLN A 249 9.83 12.06 8.49
C GLN A 249 9.28 12.04 9.92
N GLY A 250 7.98 11.83 10.09
CA GLY A 250 7.29 11.85 11.38
C GLY A 250 6.90 13.25 11.84
N THR A 251 6.96 14.27 10.98
CA THR A 251 6.48 15.62 11.29
C THR A 251 4.95 15.62 11.32
N GLU A 252 4.35 15.98 12.46
CA GLU A 252 2.89 16.13 12.58
C GLU A 252 2.45 17.51 12.09
N TYR A 253 1.48 17.53 11.17
CA TYR A 253 0.91 18.75 10.61
C TYR A 253 -0.44 19.13 11.22
N ALA A 254 -1.23 18.13 11.62
CA ALA A 254 -2.52 18.32 12.26
C ALA A 254 -2.89 17.08 13.07
N SER A 255 -3.53 17.27 14.21
CA SER A 255 -4.04 16.17 15.02
C SER A 255 -5.34 16.52 15.74
N ILE A 256 -6.08 15.49 16.08
CA ILE A 256 -7.23 15.57 16.97
C ILE A 256 -7.17 14.42 17.97
N THR A 257 -7.29 14.74 19.25
CA THR A 257 -7.31 13.76 20.35
C THR A 257 -8.66 13.83 21.06
N ARG A 258 -9.58 12.94 20.67
CA ARG A 258 -10.87 12.69 21.33
C ARG A 258 -11.43 11.36 20.87
N ASN A 259 -12.26 10.73 21.70
CA ASN A 259 -12.94 9.50 21.31
C ASN A 259 -13.92 9.76 20.15
N LEU A 260 -13.62 9.18 19.00
CA LEU A 260 -14.39 9.21 17.77
C LEU A 260 -15.03 7.84 17.53
N ASN A 261 -16.30 7.86 17.16
CA ASN A 261 -17.12 6.68 16.89
C ASN A 261 -18.15 7.00 15.81
N ASN A 262 -19.04 6.06 15.51
CA ASN A 262 -20.10 6.22 14.51
C ASN A 262 -21.11 7.36 14.78
N SER A 263 -21.22 7.83 16.01
CA SER A 263 -22.06 8.99 16.38
C SER A 263 -21.34 10.33 16.25
N SER A 264 -20.02 10.33 16.05
CA SER A 264 -19.20 11.54 15.98
C SER A 264 -19.35 12.30 14.66
N GLY A 265 -19.93 11.66 13.64
CA GLY A 265 -20.05 12.23 12.30
C GLY A 265 -18.71 12.37 11.59
N VAL A 266 -18.66 13.25 10.60
CA VAL A 266 -17.44 13.56 9.84
C VAL A 266 -16.57 14.50 10.66
N VAL A 267 -15.29 14.13 10.80
CA VAL A 267 -14.25 14.96 11.42
C VAL A 267 -13.31 15.45 10.34
N SER A 268 -13.00 16.75 10.31
CA SER A 268 -12.10 17.32 9.31
C SER A 268 -10.87 17.93 9.97
N LEU A 269 -9.68 17.57 9.47
CA LEU A 269 -8.38 18.15 9.83
C LEU A 269 -7.86 18.94 8.63
N THR A 270 -7.42 20.17 8.85
CA THR A 270 -6.78 21.00 7.82
C THR A 270 -5.30 21.14 8.12
N PHE A 271 -4.46 21.01 7.09
CA PHE A 271 -3.02 21.15 7.20
C PHE A 271 -2.44 21.89 5.99
N ASN A 272 -1.24 22.46 6.16
CA ASN A 272 -0.55 23.22 5.12
C ASN A 272 0.85 22.62 4.89
N LEU A 273 1.18 22.38 3.62
CA LEU A 273 2.48 21.93 3.16
C LEU A 273 3.21 23.08 2.49
N THR A 274 4.40 23.41 2.99
CA THR A 274 5.30 24.41 2.38
C THR A 274 6.15 23.82 1.26
N GLU A 275 6.36 22.51 1.30
CA GLU A 275 7.12 21.74 0.32
C GLU A 275 6.40 20.43 -0.01
N ARG A 276 6.92 19.68 -0.98
CA ARG A 276 6.33 18.39 -1.34
C ARG A 276 6.64 17.34 -0.26
N ALA A 277 5.64 16.59 0.18
CA ALA A 277 5.79 15.57 1.21
C ALA A 277 4.85 14.37 0.98
N VAL A 278 5.31 13.18 1.39
CA VAL A 278 4.48 11.96 1.43
C VAL A 278 3.69 11.95 2.73
N ILE A 279 2.36 12.06 2.64
CA ILE A 279 1.47 12.21 3.79
C ILE A 279 0.83 10.89 4.18
N THR A 280 0.84 10.62 5.48
CA THR A 280 0.27 9.44 6.13
C THR A 280 -0.76 9.88 7.17
N LEU A 281 -1.96 9.28 7.13
CA LEU A 281 -2.93 9.34 8.21
C LEU A 281 -2.51 8.33 9.27
N MET A 282 -2.11 8.82 10.44
CA MET A 282 -1.90 8.02 11.62
C MET A 282 -3.19 7.95 12.43
N VAL A 283 -3.63 6.74 12.73
CA VAL A 283 -4.80 6.45 13.56
C VAL A 283 -4.29 5.88 14.87
N ASP A 284 -4.47 6.66 15.93
CA ASP A 284 -3.90 6.39 17.23
C ASP A 284 -4.97 5.87 18.18
N VAL A 285 -4.68 4.70 18.74
CA VAL A 285 -5.35 4.03 19.85
C VAL A 285 -6.82 3.73 19.59
N THR A 286 -7.11 2.45 19.58
CA THR A 286 -8.43 1.96 19.29
C THR A 286 -8.89 1.07 20.44
N ILE A 287 -10.12 1.29 20.91
CA ILE A 287 -10.65 0.52 22.06
C ILE A 287 -11.37 -0.74 21.57
N GLY A 288 -11.61 -0.87 20.26
CA GLY A 288 -12.34 -1.99 19.67
C GLY A 288 -11.48 -2.82 18.71
N ASP A 289 -11.81 -4.12 18.64
CA ASP A 289 -11.11 -5.12 17.82
C ASP A 289 -11.46 -5.03 16.32
N ASP A 290 -12.49 -4.27 15.97
CA ASP A 290 -13.00 -4.10 14.61
C ASP A 290 -13.27 -2.62 14.33
N ILE A 291 -12.62 -2.10 13.29
CA ILE A 291 -12.56 -0.67 12.99
C ILE A 291 -12.68 -0.45 11.50
N ASP A 292 -13.71 0.28 11.13
CA ASP A 292 -13.92 0.74 9.76
C ASP A 292 -13.81 2.27 9.77
N ILE A 293 -12.80 2.78 9.07
CA ILE A 293 -12.56 4.21 8.89
C ILE A 293 -12.61 4.54 7.41
N ARG A 294 -13.35 5.60 7.08
CA ARG A 294 -13.32 6.22 5.76
C ARG A 294 -12.66 7.58 5.85
N ALA A 295 -11.67 7.80 5.02
CA ALA A 295 -10.99 9.09 4.90
C ALA A 295 -11.17 9.64 3.48
N SER A 296 -11.28 10.96 3.36
CA SER A 296 -11.19 11.66 2.08
C SER A 296 -10.25 12.84 2.18
N LEU A 297 -9.39 12.98 1.17
CA LEU A 297 -8.46 14.10 1.06
C LEU A 297 -8.99 15.09 0.00
N GLN A 298 -8.95 16.37 0.33
CA GLN A 298 -9.28 17.45 -0.60
C GLN A 298 -8.27 18.60 -0.46
N GLN A 299 -7.79 19.13 -1.58
CA GLN A 299 -7.03 20.39 -1.57
C GLN A 299 -8.00 21.55 -1.35
N VAL A 300 -7.73 22.38 -0.35
CA VAL A 300 -8.52 23.58 -0.07
C VAL A 300 -7.99 24.68 -0.98
N THR A 301 -8.68 24.94 -2.08
CA THR A 301 -8.43 26.13 -2.88
C THR A 301 -8.79 27.35 -2.02
N SER A 302 -7.80 28.16 -1.70
CA SER A 302 -8.01 29.49 -1.13
C SER A 302 -8.79 30.31 -2.16
N SER A 303 -10.11 30.26 -2.09
CA SER A 303 -10.98 31.06 -2.94
C SER A 303 -10.70 32.53 -2.63
N ASN A 304 -10.09 33.20 -3.61
CA ASN A 304 -9.93 34.66 -3.74
C ASN A 304 -9.98 35.44 -2.41
N ALA A 305 -8.80 35.63 -1.80
CA ALA A 305 -8.58 36.78 -0.94
C ALA A 305 -8.61 38.05 -1.83
N THR A 306 -9.81 38.52 -2.16
CA THR A 306 -10.02 39.87 -2.70
C THR A 306 -9.63 40.85 -1.60
N THR A 307 -8.46 41.46 -1.74
CA THR A 307 -8.02 42.57 -0.88
C THR A 307 -9.04 43.72 -0.96
N SER A 308 -9.57 44.06 0.22
CA SER A 308 -10.66 44.98 0.55
C SER A 308 -10.36 46.47 0.23
N PRO A 309 -11.31 47.44 0.36
CA PRO A 309 -11.53 47.97 1.72
C PRO A 309 -12.95 48.50 2.08
N THR A 310 -13.26 48.40 3.37
CA THR A 310 -13.98 49.39 4.23
C THR A 310 -15.34 48.99 4.84
N SER A 311 -15.36 49.01 6.18
CA SER A 311 -16.43 49.03 7.23
C SER A 311 -17.92 48.97 6.81
N THR A 312 -18.80 48.25 7.51
CA THR A 312 -19.31 48.63 8.85
C THR A 312 -20.11 47.49 9.52
N PHE A 313 -20.10 47.49 10.85
CA PHE A 313 -20.92 46.65 11.72
C PHE A 313 -22.43 46.95 11.58
N HIS A 314 -23.26 45.91 11.45
CA HIS A 314 -24.65 45.89 11.95
C HIS A 314 -25.11 44.47 12.28
N SER A 315 -25.73 44.31 13.45
CA SER A 315 -26.28 43.08 14.01
C SER A 315 -27.80 42.99 13.76
N ASN A 316 -28.30 41.89 13.19
CA ASN A 316 -29.33 41.01 13.80
C ASN A 316 -29.81 39.89 12.83
N PRO A 317 -30.46 38.83 13.34
CA PRO A 317 -30.65 37.54 12.67
C PRO A 317 -32.01 37.41 11.98
N THR A 318 -32.04 36.70 10.84
CA THR A 318 -33.28 36.11 10.32
C THR A 318 -32.97 34.79 9.60
N ALA A 319 -33.67 33.75 10.04
CA ALA A 319 -33.68 32.40 9.47
C ALA A 319 -34.41 32.35 8.12
N ILE A 320 -33.93 31.54 7.17
CA ILE A 320 -34.74 30.95 6.09
C ILE A 320 -34.24 29.54 5.73
N SER A 321 -35.22 28.66 5.50
CA SER A 321 -35.25 27.29 4.95
C SER A 321 -34.08 26.85 4.07
N GLY A 322 -33.62 25.60 4.08
CA GLY A 322 -34.39 24.36 4.19
C GLY A 322 -34.60 23.77 2.79
N GLU A 323 -33.61 23.01 2.30
CA GLU A 323 -33.73 22.23 1.06
C GLU A 323 -33.51 20.74 1.39
N LYS A 324 -34.53 19.93 1.11
CA LYS A 324 -34.59 18.49 1.35
C LYS A 324 -33.81 17.76 0.26
N GLY A 325 -32.61 17.28 0.56
CA GLY A 325 -31.98 16.19 -0.19
C GLY A 325 -32.69 14.88 0.14
N GLY A 326 -33.33 14.26 -0.85
CA GLY A 326 -33.98 12.95 -0.72
C GLY A 326 -32.97 11.81 -0.47
N PRO A 327 -33.43 10.66 0.04
CA PRO A 327 -32.55 9.54 0.36
C PRO A 327 -31.97 8.92 -0.90
N VAL A 328 -30.63 8.81 -0.96
CA VAL A 328 -29.93 7.96 -1.92
C VAL A 328 -30.05 6.52 -1.42
N THR A 329 -30.81 5.71 -2.14
CA THR A 329 -30.94 4.27 -1.90
C THR A 329 -29.63 3.58 -2.29
N VAL A 330 -28.86 3.15 -1.30
CA VAL A 330 -27.74 2.22 -1.52
C VAL A 330 -28.30 0.81 -1.58
N LEU A 331 -28.12 0.12 -2.71
CA LEU A 331 -28.42 -1.30 -2.86
C LEU A 331 -27.56 -2.09 -1.87
N LYS A 332 -28.20 -2.69 -0.85
CA LYS A 332 -27.59 -3.76 -0.05
C LYS A 332 -27.56 -5.04 -0.87
N GLY A 333 -26.38 -5.45 -1.33
CA GLY A 333 -26.16 -6.81 -1.81
C GLY A 333 -26.26 -7.78 -0.63
N TYR A 334 -27.34 -8.56 -0.57
CA TYR A 334 -27.46 -9.68 0.36
C TYR A 334 -26.70 -10.87 -0.22
N ILE A 335 -25.64 -11.31 0.46
CA ILE A 335 -25.11 -12.66 0.26
C ILE A 335 -26.00 -13.61 1.07
N PHE A 336 -26.83 -14.39 0.37
CA PHE A 336 -27.56 -15.51 0.93
C PHE A 336 -26.55 -16.56 1.42
N SER A 337 -26.47 -16.77 2.74
CA SER A 337 -25.86 -17.97 3.30
C SER A 337 -26.80 -19.15 3.05
N LEU A 338 -26.56 -19.89 1.97
CA LEU A 338 -27.23 -21.16 1.72
C LEU A 338 -26.70 -22.19 2.74
N TRP A 339 -27.49 -22.48 3.76
CA TRP A 339 -27.31 -23.66 4.59
C TRP A 339 -27.56 -24.91 3.74
N LEU A 340 -26.51 -25.65 3.41
CA LEU A 340 -26.66 -26.99 2.86
C LEU A 340 -26.86 -27.97 4.03
N VAL A 341 -28.11 -28.44 4.16
CA VAL A 341 -28.49 -29.58 4.98
C VAL A 341 -27.93 -30.85 4.33
N LEU A 342 -27.01 -31.53 5.03
CA LEU A 342 -26.58 -32.87 4.66
C LEU A 342 -27.47 -33.90 5.39
N LEU A 343 -28.53 -34.33 4.71
CA LEU A 343 -29.18 -35.64 4.88
C LEU A 343 -28.76 -36.41 3.61
N GLY A 344 -28.08 -37.55 3.63
CA GLY A 344 -28.35 -38.76 4.40
C GLY A 344 -28.88 -39.82 3.42
N PHE A 345 -28.23 -40.99 3.37
CA PHE A 345 -28.56 -42.21 2.61
C PHE A 345 -28.28 -42.14 1.10
N ILE A 346 -27.63 -43.13 0.47
CA ILE A 346 -28.14 -44.50 0.24
C ILE A 346 -26.98 -45.51 0.07
N MET A 347 -27.34 -46.76 0.34
CA MET A 347 -26.70 -48.06 0.01
C MET A 347 -25.87 -48.12 -1.27
#